data_AF-A0A847VXZ4-F1
#
_entry.id   AF-A0A847VXZ4-F1
#
_cell.length_a   1.000
_cell.length_b   1.000
_cell.length_c   1.000
_cell.angle_alpha   90.00
_cell.angle_beta   90.00
_cell.angle_gamma   90.00
#
_symmetry.space_group_name_H-M   'P 1'
#
loop_
_entity.id
_entity.type
_entity.pdbx_description
1 polymer ?
#
loop_
_entity_poly.entity_id
_entity_poly.type
_entity_poly.pdbx_seq_one_letter_code
_entity_poly.pdbx_strand_id
1 'polypeptide(L)'
;MNSKKLALFFTEGVSLKTWEKIGNLEREIKPYIKLAENYSEVYFFTYGGSEDEKIIKKYSDKIKVCYKKNNLNNLIYSFLLPFFYKKELKKIAVYKTNQMSGAWTAVLAKKLFKKKLIVRCGYEWLDFLKRDNKNKFLLFIIKKIEKFVYKNADKIIITS
;
A
#
# COMPACT_ATOMS: atom_id res chain seq x y z
N MET A 1 6.91 5.35 -24.84
CA MET A 1 6.17 4.74 -23.71
C MET A 1 7.10 4.58 -22.52
N ASN A 2 6.72 5.06 -21.34
CA ASN A 2 7.56 4.99 -20.14
C ASN A 2 7.65 3.54 -19.66
N SER A 3 8.83 2.92 -19.67
CA SER A 3 9.02 1.51 -19.29
C SER A 3 8.91 1.28 -17.77
N LYS A 4 8.83 2.35 -16.98
CA LYS A 4 8.80 2.32 -15.52
C LYS A 4 7.52 1.68 -15.00
N LYS A 5 7.63 0.94 -13.90
CA LYS A 5 6.54 0.29 -13.16
C LYS A 5 6.37 0.94 -11.79
N LEU A 6 5.14 0.99 -11.31
CA LEU A 6 4.75 1.57 -10.02
C LEU A 6 4.18 0.46 -9.11
N ALA A 7 4.48 0.51 -7.80
CA ALA A 7 3.76 -0.28 -6.81
C ALA A 7 2.90 0.59 -5.91
N LEU A 8 1.71 0.10 -5.60
CA LEU A 8 0.87 0.55 -4.50
C LEU A 8 0.84 -0.53 -3.41
N PHE A 9 1.27 -0.17 -2.21
CA PHE A 9 1.09 -0.97 -1.00
C PHE A 9 -0.19 -0.53 -0.31
N PHE A 10 -1.13 -1.46 -0.17
CA PHE A 10 -2.41 -1.18 0.46
C PHE A 10 -2.24 -0.96 1.97
N THR A 11 -3.24 -0.32 2.56
CA THR A 11 -3.39 -0.23 4.00
C THR A 11 -3.48 -1.64 4.58
N GLU A 12 -2.88 -1.88 5.75
CA GLU A 12 -2.97 -3.18 6.42
C GLU A 12 -4.44 -3.64 6.53
N GLY A 13 -4.70 -4.88 6.11
CA GLY A 13 -6.03 -5.50 6.11
C GLY A 13 -6.99 -5.05 5.02
N VAL A 14 -6.59 -4.11 4.14
CA VAL A 14 -7.44 -3.60 3.07
C VAL A 14 -7.18 -4.32 1.74
N SER A 15 -8.28 -4.62 1.03
CA SER A 15 -8.31 -5.23 -0.30
C SER A 15 -9.21 -4.44 -1.25
N LEU A 16 -9.19 -4.79 -2.54
CA LEU A 16 -10.14 -4.21 -3.50
C LEU A 16 -11.58 -4.59 -3.14
N LYS A 17 -11.82 -5.82 -2.68
CA LYS A 17 -13.13 -6.23 -2.14
C LYS A 17 -13.56 -5.39 -0.95
N THR A 18 -12.63 -5.02 -0.05
CA THR A 18 -12.95 -4.11 1.06
C THR A 18 -13.41 -2.77 0.52
N TRP A 19 -12.71 -2.18 -0.46
CA TRP A 19 -13.13 -0.92 -1.07
C TRP A 19 -14.48 -1.01 -1.81
N GLU A 20 -14.75 -2.12 -2.48
CA GLU A 20 -16.04 -2.38 -3.16
C GLU A 20 -17.18 -2.39 -2.15
N LYS A 21 -17.04 -3.16 -1.06
CA LYS A 21 -18.04 -3.29 -0.01
C LYS A 21 -18.39 -1.97 0.69
N ILE A 22 -17.42 -1.09 0.86
CA ILE A 22 -17.63 0.20 1.53
C ILE A 22 -17.95 1.35 0.56
N GLY A 23 -18.12 1.06 -0.74
CA GLY A 23 -18.46 2.07 -1.76
C GLY A 23 -17.32 3.03 -2.14
N ASN A 24 -16.06 2.67 -1.85
CA ASN A 24 -14.89 3.53 -2.12
C ASN A 24 -14.04 3.11 -3.32
N LEU A 25 -14.36 1.97 -3.96
CA LEU A 25 -13.53 1.36 -4.99
C LEU A 25 -13.16 2.32 -6.12
N GLU A 26 -14.14 2.90 -6.80
CA GLU A 26 -13.91 3.77 -7.96
C GLU A 26 -13.06 4.99 -7.60
N ARG A 27 -13.35 5.61 -6.45
CA ARG A 27 -12.61 6.76 -5.94
C ARG A 27 -11.14 6.43 -5.69
N GLU A 28 -10.85 5.29 -5.06
CA GLU A 28 -9.48 4.92 -4.70
C GLU A 28 -8.67 4.38 -5.89
N ILE A 29 -9.29 3.72 -6.87
CA ILE A 29 -8.56 3.21 -8.06
C ILE A 29 -8.32 4.29 -9.12
N LYS A 30 -9.18 5.31 -9.22
CA LYS A 30 -9.12 6.35 -10.27
C LYS A 30 -7.73 6.99 -10.44
N PRO A 31 -7.00 7.37 -9.37
CA PRO A 31 -5.65 7.91 -9.52
C PRO A 31 -4.68 6.92 -10.18
N TYR A 32 -4.82 5.62 -9.91
CA TYR A 32 -3.92 4.59 -10.43
C TYR A 32 -4.26 4.20 -11.86
N ILE A 33 -5.53 4.27 -12.27
CA ILE A 33 -5.93 4.18 -13.68
C ILE A 33 -5.25 5.30 -14.47
N LYS A 34 -5.33 6.54 -13.96
CA LYS A 34 -4.68 7.69 -14.61
C LYS A 34 -3.16 7.56 -14.63
N LEU A 35 -2.55 7.06 -13.55
CA LEU A 35 -1.12 6.78 -13.51
C LEU A 35 -0.74 5.67 -14.49
N ALA A 36 -1.57 4.64 -14.69
CA ALA A 36 -1.29 3.57 -15.65
C ALA A 36 -1.21 4.04 -17.12
N GLU A 37 -1.67 5.25 -17.45
CA GLU A 37 -1.39 5.88 -18.75
C GLU A 37 0.10 6.25 -18.90
N ASN A 38 0.77 6.58 -17.80
CA ASN A 38 2.14 7.10 -17.75
C ASN A 38 3.18 6.06 -17.28
N TYR A 39 2.75 4.87 -16.90
CA TYR A 39 3.58 3.75 -16.48
C TYR A 39 3.29 2.53 -17.36
N SER A 40 4.26 1.64 -17.50
CA SER A 40 4.05 0.38 -18.25
C SER A 40 3.06 -0.52 -17.54
N GLU A 41 3.20 -0.65 -16.21
CA GLU A 41 2.32 -1.43 -15.34
C GLU A 41 2.26 -0.81 -13.94
N VAL A 42 1.12 -0.99 -13.27
CA VAL A 42 0.94 -0.67 -11.85
C VAL A 42 0.67 -1.96 -11.08
N TYR A 43 1.31 -2.14 -9.94
CA TYR A 43 1.17 -3.32 -9.10
C TYR A 43 0.47 -2.95 -7.80
N PHE A 44 -0.60 -3.65 -7.47
CA PHE A 44 -1.35 -3.52 -6.23
C PHE A 44 -0.99 -4.66 -5.29
N PHE A 45 -0.31 -4.35 -4.19
CA PHE A 45 -0.03 -5.30 -3.12
C PHE A 45 -1.14 -5.19 -2.08
N THR A 46 -2.07 -6.16 -2.09
CA THR A 46 -3.31 -6.12 -1.31
C THR A 46 -3.35 -7.19 -0.23
N TYR A 47 -4.22 -7.02 0.76
CA TYR A 47 -4.47 -8.02 1.81
C TYR A 47 -5.65 -8.94 1.48
N GLY A 48 -6.20 -8.84 0.26
CA GLY A 48 -7.32 -9.64 -0.22
C GLY A 48 -6.93 -11.02 -0.73
N GLY A 49 -7.86 -11.65 -1.44
CA GLY A 49 -7.65 -12.93 -2.14
C GLY A 49 -7.70 -12.77 -3.66
N SER A 50 -7.90 -13.90 -4.36
CA SER A 50 -7.93 -13.95 -5.82
C SER A 50 -9.09 -13.19 -6.45
N GLU A 51 -10.12 -12.83 -5.68
CA GLU A 51 -11.22 -11.99 -6.16
C GLU A 51 -10.76 -10.57 -6.53
N ASP A 52 -9.70 -10.05 -5.90
CA ASP A 52 -9.17 -8.72 -6.20
C ASP A 52 -8.70 -8.62 -7.67
N GLU A 53 -8.18 -9.72 -8.24
CA GLU A 53 -7.85 -9.78 -9.66
C GLU A 53 -9.08 -9.62 -10.56
N LYS A 54 -10.20 -10.26 -10.21
CA LYS A 54 -11.44 -10.16 -10.97
C LYS A 54 -12.03 -8.75 -10.89
N ILE A 55 -11.90 -8.10 -9.73
CA ILE A 55 -12.37 -6.73 -9.54
C ILE A 55 -11.58 -5.78 -10.42
N ILE A 56 -10.23 -5.80 -10.37
CA ILE A 56 -9.44 -4.81 -11.09
C ILE A 56 -9.51 -4.96 -12.61
N LYS A 57 -9.69 -6.18 -13.12
CA LYS A 57 -9.82 -6.45 -14.57
C LYS A 57 -11.01 -5.73 -15.21
N LYS A 58 -12.03 -5.37 -14.43
CA LYS A 58 -13.16 -4.55 -14.90
C LYS A 58 -12.75 -3.10 -15.20
N TYR A 59 -11.60 -2.65 -14.68
CA TYR A 59 -11.16 -1.25 -14.73
C TYR A 59 -9.87 -1.03 -15.51
N SER A 60 -8.91 -1.96 -15.48
CA SER A 60 -7.65 -1.82 -16.22
C SER A 60 -6.84 -3.11 -16.33
N ASP A 61 -6.40 -3.46 -17.54
CA ASP A 61 -5.45 -4.55 -17.78
C ASP A 61 -4.00 -4.20 -17.40
N LYS A 62 -3.70 -2.91 -17.22
CA LYS A 62 -2.37 -2.44 -16.82
C LYS A 62 -2.11 -2.53 -15.32
N ILE A 63 -3.13 -2.85 -14.53
CA ILE A 63 -3.02 -2.98 -13.08
C ILE A 63 -2.99 -4.47 -12.72
N LYS A 64 -1.88 -4.90 -12.12
CA LYS A 64 -1.67 -6.27 -11.64
C LYS A 64 -1.85 -6.33 -10.13
N VAL A 65 -2.50 -7.39 -9.65
CA VAL A 65 -2.73 -7.59 -8.21
C VAL A 65 -1.79 -8.66 -7.67
N CYS A 66 -1.18 -8.36 -6.53
CA CYS A 66 -0.41 -9.27 -5.70
C CYS A 66 -1.16 -9.38 -4.36
N TYR A 67 -2.07 -10.36 -4.27
CA TYR A 67 -2.95 -10.57 -3.12
C TYR A 67 -2.40 -11.59 -2.13
N LYS A 68 -2.94 -11.67 -0.93
CA LYS A 68 -2.51 -12.60 0.10
C LYS A 68 -2.95 -14.05 -0.23
N LYS A 69 -2.02 -14.93 -0.57
CA LYS A 69 -2.30 -16.33 -0.99
C LYS A 69 -2.62 -17.30 0.16
N ASN A 70 -2.32 -16.92 1.39
CA ASN A 70 -2.42 -17.80 2.56
C ASN A 70 -3.28 -17.13 3.64
N ASN A 71 -3.86 -17.91 4.55
CA ASN A 71 -4.61 -17.39 5.70
C ASN A 71 -3.72 -16.79 6.81
N LEU A 72 -2.55 -16.25 6.44
CA LEU A 72 -1.67 -15.59 7.37
C LEU A 72 -2.37 -14.37 7.98
N ASN A 73 -2.09 -14.14 9.27
CA ASN A 73 -2.43 -12.88 9.91
C ASN A 73 -1.84 -11.71 9.10
N ASN A 74 -2.60 -10.64 8.94
CA ASN A 74 -2.20 -9.51 8.10
C ASN A 74 -0.90 -8.87 8.57
N LEU A 75 -0.66 -8.75 9.87
CA LEU A 75 0.58 -8.21 10.40
C LEU A 75 1.77 -9.09 9.98
N ILE A 76 1.65 -10.42 10.12
CA ILE A 76 2.69 -11.35 9.68
C ILE A 76 2.92 -11.25 8.17
N TYR A 77 1.84 -11.26 7.39
CA TYR A 77 1.91 -11.10 5.94
C TYR A 77 2.58 -9.78 5.56
N SER A 78 2.32 -8.68 6.26
CA SER A 78 2.91 -7.36 6.01
C SER A 78 4.45 -7.37 6.08
N PHE A 79 5.04 -8.21 6.94
CA PHE A 79 6.49 -8.37 7.04
C PHE A 79 7.04 -9.35 5.99
N LEU A 80 6.26 -10.36 5.62
CA LEU A 80 6.67 -11.39 4.64
C LEU A 80 6.43 -11.00 3.18
N LEU A 81 5.54 -10.06 2.91
CA LEU A 81 5.14 -9.61 1.57
C LEU A 81 6.35 -9.26 0.69
N PRO A 82 7.38 -8.50 1.14
CA PRO A 82 8.54 -8.20 0.32
C PRO A 82 9.33 -9.43 -0.15
N PHE A 83 9.25 -10.53 0.61
CA PHE A 83 9.92 -11.78 0.29
C PHE A 83 9.09 -12.64 -0.67
N PHE A 84 7.77 -12.73 -0.44
CA PHE A 84 6.85 -13.45 -1.34
C PHE A 84 6.84 -12.85 -2.75
N TYR A 85 6.89 -11.52 -2.86
CA TYR A 85 6.84 -10.82 -4.15
C TYR A 85 8.18 -10.20 -4.56
N LYS A 86 9.28 -10.83 -4.16
CA LYS A 86 10.64 -10.35 -4.45
C LYS A 86 10.88 -10.15 -5.94
N LYS A 87 10.33 -11.01 -6.80
CA LYS A 87 10.55 -10.96 -8.27
C LYS A 87 9.86 -9.75 -8.89
N GLU A 88 8.65 -9.44 -8.44
CA GLU A 88 7.83 -8.31 -8.86
C GLU A 88 8.44 -7.00 -8.35
N LEU A 89 8.73 -6.94 -7.05
CA LEU A 89 9.23 -5.73 -6.38
C LEU A 89 10.58 -5.26 -6.93
N LYS A 90 11.47 -6.17 -7.34
CA LYS A 90 12.75 -5.80 -7.98
C LYS A 90 12.57 -5.04 -9.30
N LYS A 91 11.51 -5.34 -10.06
CA LYS A 91 11.21 -4.75 -11.38
C LYS A 91 10.53 -3.37 -11.29
N ILE A 92 10.08 -3.00 -10.10
CA ILE A 92 9.36 -1.75 -9.87
C ILE A 92 10.35 -0.60 -9.65
N ALA A 93 10.04 0.57 -10.21
CA ALA A 93 10.86 1.76 -10.11
C ALA A 93 10.55 2.57 -8.85
N VAL A 94 9.25 2.71 -8.53
CA VAL A 94 8.76 3.54 -7.42
C VAL A 94 7.74 2.76 -6.60
N TYR A 95 7.88 2.82 -5.29
CA TYR A 95 6.91 2.34 -4.32
C TYR A 95 6.06 3.49 -3.81
N LYS A 96 4.77 3.24 -3.64
CA LYS A 96 3.82 4.17 -3.05
C LYS A 96 2.95 3.47 -2.02
N THR A 97 2.63 4.11 -0.91
CA THR A 97 1.64 3.60 0.04
C THR A 97 0.25 4.16 -0.22
N ASN A 98 -0.77 3.39 0.19
CA ASN A 98 -2.15 3.86 0.18
C ASN A 98 -2.43 4.79 1.38
N GLN A 99 -2.08 4.34 2.59
CA GLN A 99 -2.23 5.09 3.83
C GLN A 99 -1.02 4.80 4.74
N MET A 100 -1.03 5.36 5.95
CA MET A 100 0.03 5.17 6.94
C MET A 100 0.01 3.76 7.58
N SER A 101 -1.17 3.23 7.92
CA SER A 101 -1.26 1.87 8.46
C SER A 101 -0.78 0.85 7.42
N GLY A 102 0.15 -0.03 7.81
CA GLY A 102 0.82 -0.98 6.91
C GLY A 102 1.99 -0.42 6.10
N ALA A 103 2.27 0.89 6.18
CA ALA A 103 3.32 1.53 5.37
C ALA A 103 4.74 0.99 5.66
N TRP A 104 4.97 0.39 6.84
CA TRP A 104 6.23 -0.26 7.17
C TRP A 104 6.61 -1.36 6.16
N THR A 105 5.63 -2.05 5.55
CA THR A 105 5.88 -3.03 4.48
C THR A 105 6.60 -2.40 3.28
N ALA A 106 6.18 -1.20 2.88
CA ALA A 106 6.79 -0.48 1.78
C ALA A 106 8.20 0.03 2.15
N VAL A 107 8.42 0.39 3.42
CA VAL A 107 9.75 0.74 3.94
C VAL A 107 10.69 -0.48 3.91
N LEU A 108 10.22 -1.65 4.33
CA LEU A 108 10.98 -2.90 4.27
C LEU A 108 11.35 -3.24 2.83
N ALA A 109 10.36 -3.23 1.91
CA ALA A 109 10.60 -3.43 0.49
C ALA A 109 11.60 -2.40 -0.07
N LYS A 110 11.44 -1.11 0.27
CA LYS A 110 12.38 -0.04 -0.12
C LYS A 110 13.81 -0.39 0.28
N LYS A 111 14.03 -0.80 1.52
CA LYS A 111 15.37 -1.11 2.03
C LYS A 111 15.97 -2.34 1.35
N LEU A 112 15.17 -3.40 1.20
CA LEU A 112 15.60 -4.64 0.56
C LEU A 112 15.96 -4.46 -0.92
N PHE A 113 15.23 -3.60 -1.63
CA PHE A 113 15.36 -3.44 -3.09
C PHE A 113 15.92 -2.08 -3.53
N LYS A 114 16.33 -1.25 -2.57
CA LYS A 114 16.92 0.09 -2.76
C LYS A 114 16.10 0.99 -3.71
N LYS A 115 14.77 1.02 -3.53
CA LYS A 115 13.85 1.80 -4.39
C LYS A 115 13.48 3.15 -3.80
N LYS A 116 12.79 3.99 -4.59
CA LYS A 116 12.16 5.22 -4.12
C LYS A 116 10.78 4.92 -3.51
N LEU A 117 10.42 5.60 -2.43
CA LEU A 117 9.19 5.42 -1.68
C LEU A 117 8.45 6.75 -1.50
N ILE A 118 7.20 6.77 -1.93
CA ILE A 118 6.25 7.84 -1.70
C ILE A 118 5.26 7.37 -0.63
N VAL A 119 5.23 8.05 0.51
CA VAL A 119 4.27 7.75 1.58
C VAL A 119 3.07 8.66 1.43
N ARG A 120 1.86 8.08 1.31
CA ARG A 120 0.61 8.84 1.44
C ARG A 120 0.06 8.69 2.85
N CYS A 121 -0.37 9.79 3.44
CA CYS A 121 -1.16 9.84 4.65
C CYS A 121 -2.40 10.72 4.40
N GLY A 122 -3.56 10.09 4.25
CA GLY A 122 -4.84 10.80 4.08
C GLY A 122 -5.48 11.22 5.39
N TYR A 123 -5.08 10.58 6.48
CA TYR A 123 -5.35 11.00 7.85
C TYR A 123 -4.24 10.44 8.74
N GLU A 124 -3.82 11.23 9.72
CA GLU A 124 -2.81 10.83 10.68
C GLU A 124 -3.34 9.70 11.56
N TRP A 125 -2.70 8.54 11.49
CA TRP A 125 -3.16 7.33 12.16
C TRP A 125 -3.09 7.50 13.69
N LEU A 126 -2.04 8.17 14.17
CA LEU A 126 -1.93 8.54 15.57
C LEU A 126 -3.08 9.43 16.03
N ASP A 127 -3.44 10.46 15.25
CA ASP A 127 -4.49 11.40 15.65
C ASP A 127 -5.88 10.76 15.62
N PHE A 128 -6.11 9.86 14.65
CA PHE A 128 -7.30 9.02 14.66
C PHE A 128 -7.40 8.16 15.93
N LEU A 129 -6.31 7.48 16.33
CA LEU A 129 -6.33 6.62 17.53
C LEU A 129 -6.39 7.40 18.84
N LYS A 130 -5.88 8.64 18.88
CA LYS A 130 -6.06 9.54 20.03
C LYS A 130 -7.54 9.88 20.23
N ARG A 131 -8.24 10.21 19.14
CA ARG A 131 -9.68 10.52 19.18
C ARG A 131 -10.51 9.31 19.60
N ASP A 132 -10.05 8.11 19.27
CA ASP A 132 -10.66 6.83 19.66
C ASP A 132 -10.26 6.36 21.08
N ASN A 133 -9.67 7.24 21.90
CA ASN A 133 -9.28 6.99 23.30
C ASN A 133 -8.47 5.69 23.51
N LYS A 134 -7.62 5.32 22.53
CA LYS A 134 -6.77 4.14 22.67
C LYS A 134 -5.71 4.33 23.76
N ASN A 135 -5.24 3.22 24.32
CA ASN A 135 -4.27 3.24 25.41
C ASN A 135 -2.94 3.93 25.00
N LYS A 136 -2.28 4.54 25.99
CA LYS A 136 -1.06 5.35 25.77
C LYS A 136 0.11 4.55 25.17
N PHE A 137 0.20 3.25 25.48
CA PHE A 137 1.26 2.38 24.97
C PHE A 137 1.12 2.15 23.46
N LEU A 138 -0.09 1.86 22.98
CA LEU A 138 -0.38 1.74 21.56
C LEU A 138 -0.08 3.06 20.84
N LEU A 139 -0.55 4.19 21.38
CA LEU A 139 -0.26 5.51 20.79
C LEU A 139 1.25 5.77 20.67
N PHE A 140 2.04 5.37 21.67
CA PHE A 140 3.49 5.47 21.62
C PHE A 140 4.09 4.61 20.50
N ILE A 141 3.67 3.34 20.37
CA ILE A 141 4.11 2.44 19.28
C ILE A 141 3.80 3.06 17.92
N ILE A 142 2.56 3.53 17.73
CA ILE A 142 2.10 4.11 16.46
C ILE A 142 2.91 5.36 16.12
N LYS A 143 3.14 6.25 17.09
CA LYS A 143 4.00 7.43 16.91
C LYS A 143 5.42 7.04 16.46
N LYS A 144 5.98 5.95 16.99
CA LYS A 144 7.29 5.44 16.55
C LYS A 144 7.24 4.88 15.14
N ILE A 145 6.18 4.15 14.78
CA ILE A 145 5.97 3.61 13.44
C ILE A 145 5.83 4.74 12.41
N GLU A 146 4.99 5.74 12.67
CA GLU A 146 4.83 6.90 11.78
C GLU A 146 6.15 7.64 11.57
N LYS A 147 6.86 7.96 12.66
CA LYS A 147 8.16 8.61 12.57
C LYS A 147 9.16 7.77 11.77
N PHE A 148 9.15 6.46 11.97
CA PHE A 148 10.00 5.54 11.20
C PHE A 148 9.63 5.56 9.72
N VAL A 149 8.35 5.48 9.36
CA VAL A 149 7.87 5.50 7.98
C VAL A 149 8.24 6.82 7.31
N TYR A 150 7.92 7.96 7.93
CA TYR A 150 8.23 9.28 7.40
C TYR A 150 9.73 9.51 7.21
N LYS A 151 10.56 9.08 8.16
CA LYS A 151 12.03 9.19 8.04
C LYS A 151 12.60 8.41 6.86
N ASN A 152 11.91 7.35 6.41
CA ASN A 152 12.36 6.51 5.30
C ASN A 152 11.66 6.84 3.96
N ALA A 153 10.76 7.83 3.93
CA ALA A 153 10.11 8.28 2.70
C ALA A 153 11.05 9.18 1.87
N ASP A 154 11.02 9.06 0.54
CA ASP A 154 11.67 10.04 -0.33
C ASP A 154 10.73 11.22 -0.64
N LYS A 155 9.42 10.98 -0.61
CA LYS A 155 8.38 12.01 -0.68
C LYS A 155 7.20 11.63 0.21
N ILE A 156 6.53 12.64 0.75
CA ILE A 156 5.33 12.48 1.59
C ILE A 156 4.19 13.26 0.91
N ILE A 157 3.02 12.63 0.82
CA ILE A 157 1.79 13.24 0.32
C ILE A 157 0.79 13.23 1.48
N ILE A 158 0.39 14.43 1.91
CA ILE A 158 -0.68 14.66 2.88
C ILE A 158 -1.90 15.24 2.16
N THR A 159 -3.09 15.06 2.74
CA THR A 159 -4.31 15.74 2.31
C THR A 159 -4.69 16.79 3.33
N SER A 160 -5.13 17.97 2.85
CA SER A 160 -5.61 19.08 3.66
C SER A 160 -7.08 18.91 4.06
#